data_AF-A0A2D8R6N7-F1
#
_entry.id   AF-A0A2D8R6N7-F1
#
_cell.length_a   1.000
_cell.length_b   1.000
_cell.length_c   1.000
_cell.angle_alpha   90.00
_cell.angle_beta   90.00
_cell.angle_gamma   90.00
#
_symmetry.space_group_name_H-M   'P 1'
#
loop_
_entity.id
_entity.type
_entity.pdbx_description
1 polymer ?
#
loop_
_entity_poly.entity_id
_entity_poly.type
_entity_poly.pdbx_seq_one_letter_code
_entity_poly.pdbx_strand_id
1 'polypeptide(L)'
;MMVNGTPKLTCAVPLSDYVSSGQIRIEPLQFFPVVRDLVIDMSSFLGKLSSVKPWIIRDDEKPPSEGEYLQTPAELDVYKQFSMCINCMLCYSACPVVGLEPEFAGPAVIALAQRYNLDSRDQGAAERTAVLNEHEGMWGCTFVGECTKVCPKNVDPAGAIQLYKMASAIDWFKSMLLPWGSK
;
A
#
# COMPACT_ATOMS: atom_id res chain seq x y z
N MET A 1 -7.96 8.40 -12.87
CA MET A 1 -7.72 8.58 -14.32
C MET A 1 -6.45 9.40 -14.50
N MET A 2 -5.89 9.43 -15.71
CA MET A 2 -4.83 10.38 -16.05
C MET A 2 -5.45 11.70 -16.50
N VAL A 3 -4.93 12.81 -15.99
CA VAL A 3 -5.30 14.17 -16.38
C VAL A 3 -4.02 14.88 -16.77
N ASN A 4 -3.86 15.21 -18.06
CA ASN A 4 -2.63 15.78 -18.63
C ASN A 4 -1.37 15.01 -18.19
N GLY A 5 -1.41 13.67 -18.27
CA GLY A 5 -0.29 12.79 -17.89
C GLY A 5 -0.08 12.57 -16.40
N THR A 6 -0.89 13.16 -15.52
CA THR A 6 -0.81 12.95 -14.06
C THR A 6 -1.99 12.12 -13.56
N PRO A 7 -1.78 11.06 -12.74
CA PRO A 7 -2.90 10.31 -12.17
C PRO A 7 -3.61 11.14 -11.10
N LYS A 8 -4.93 11.33 -11.27
CA LYS A 8 -5.78 12.11 -10.34
C LYS A 8 -7.14 11.45 -10.10
N LEU A 9 -7.75 11.80 -8.96
CA LEU A 9 -9.18 11.62 -8.70
C LEU A 9 -9.95 12.74 -9.37
N THR A 10 -10.58 12.46 -10.51
CA THR A 10 -11.27 13.49 -11.32
C THR A 10 -12.44 14.17 -10.60
N CYS A 11 -13.08 13.50 -9.64
CA CYS A 11 -14.13 14.11 -8.81
C CYS A 11 -13.61 15.15 -7.80
N ALA A 12 -12.30 15.19 -7.53
CA ALA A 12 -11.66 16.09 -6.57
C ALA A 12 -10.76 17.13 -7.27
N VAL A 13 -10.87 17.26 -8.59
CA VAL A 13 -10.04 18.15 -9.40
C VAL A 13 -10.95 19.20 -10.04
N PRO A 14 -10.85 20.47 -9.65
CA PRO A 14 -11.70 21.51 -10.22
C PRO A 14 -11.23 21.87 -11.64
N LEU A 15 -12.20 22.10 -12.53
CA LEU A 15 -11.91 22.48 -13.92
C LEU A 15 -11.15 23.81 -14.03
N SER A 16 -11.35 24.71 -13.05
CA SER A 16 -10.65 26.01 -12.96
C SER A 16 -9.14 25.87 -13.07
N ASP A 17 -8.57 24.78 -12.56
CA ASP A 17 -7.13 24.53 -12.55
C ASP A 17 -6.54 24.30 -13.96
N TYR A 18 -7.40 24.09 -14.98
CA TYR A 18 -6.99 23.73 -16.34
C TYR A 18 -7.51 24.68 -17.41
N VAL A 19 -8.29 25.70 -17.04
CA VAL A 19 -8.90 26.66 -18.00
C VAL A 19 -7.82 27.36 -18.83
N SER A 20 -6.66 27.64 -18.25
CA SER A 20 -5.52 28.26 -18.93
C SER A 20 -4.80 27.34 -19.93
N SER A 21 -5.03 26.03 -19.86
CA SER A 21 -4.31 25.04 -20.68
C SER A 21 -4.89 24.86 -22.08
N GLY A 22 -6.10 25.39 -22.35
CA GLY A 22 -6.79 25.32 -23.65
C GLY A 22 -7.33 23.94 -24.04
N GLN A 23 -6.64 22.86 -23.68
CA GLN A 23 -7.04 21.47 -23.89
C GLN A 23 -6.75 20.63 -22.64
N ILE A 24 -7.71 19.77 -22.29
CA ILE A 24 -7.57 18.79 -21.19
C ILE A 24 -7.56 17.41 -21.83
N ARG A 25 -6.48 16.65 -21.62
CA ARG A 25 -6.36 15.25 -22.03
C ARG A 25 -6.71 14.35 -20.86
N ILE A 26 -7.73 13.50 -21.05
CA ILE A 26 -8.18 12.51 -20.08
C ILE A 26 -7.94 11.12 -20.64
N GLU A 27 -7.31 10.25 -19.86
CA GLU A 27 -6.94 8.89 -20.27
C GLU A 27 -7.19 7.89 -19.13
N PRO A 28 -7.37 6.59 -19.41
CA PRO A 28 -7.36 5.56 -18.37
C PRO A 28 -6.06 5.61 -17.57
N LEU A 29 -6.09 5.07 -16.34
CA LEU A 29 -4.86 4.95 -15.54
C LEU A 29 -3.81 4.14 -16.29
N GLN A 30 -2.55 4.60 -16.27
CA GLN A 30 -1.46 3.91 -16.92
C GLN A 30 -1.03 2.67 -16.13
N PHE A 31 -0.36 1.74 -16.83
CA PHE A 31 0.12 0.45 -16.30
C PHE A 31 -0.97 -0.57 -15.97
N PHE A 32 -2.19 -0.33 -16.44
CA PHE A 32 -3.28 -1.29 -16.36
C PHE A 32 -3.82 -1.63 -17.76
N PRO A 33 -4.25 -2.87 -17.99
CA PRO A 33 -5.05 -3.20 -19.16
C PRO A 33 -6.34 -2.36 -19.18
N VAL A 34 -6.70 -1.82 -20.34
CA VAL A 34 -7.93 -1.06 -20.53
C VAL A 34 -9.04 -2.02 -20.92
N VAL A 35 -10.13 -2.03 -20.14
CA VAL A 35 -11.32 -2.83 -20.47
C VAL A 35 -12.13 -2.12 -21.55
N ARG A 36 -12.48 -0.85 -21.30
CA ARG A 36 -13.23 0.02 -22.23
C ARG A 36 -13.16 1.47 -21.75
N ASP A 37 -13.01 2.41 -22.68
CA ASP A 37 -12.98 3.84 -22.42
C ASP A 37 -11.95 4.22 -21.34
N LEU A 38 -12.41 4.67 -20.16
CA LEU A 38 -11.55 5.03 -19.02
C LEU A 38 -11.49 3.95 -17.94
N VAL A 39 -12.12 2.80 -18.17
CA VAL A 39 -12.20 1.67 -17.23
C VAL A 39 -11.00 0.76 -17.42
N ILE A 40 -10.28 0.53 -16.33
CA ILE A 40 -9.11 -0.36 -16.26
C ILE A 40 -9.46 -1.70 -15.61
N ASP A 41 -8.65 -2.73 -15.87
CA ASP A 41 -8.70 -4.00 -15.16
C ASP A 41 -7.89 -3.90 -13.84
N MET A 42 -8.55 -4.17 -12.71
CA MET A 42 -7.95 -4.15 -11.38
C MET A 42 -7.71 -5.55 -10.79
N SER A 43 -7.91 -6.62 -11.57
CA SER A 43 -7.87 -8.00 -11.07
C SER A 43 -6.51 -8.37 -10.48
N SER A 44 -5.42 -7.96 -11.12
CA SER A 44 -4.04 -8.16 -10.59
C SER A 44 -3.85 -7.49 -9.23
N PHE A 45 -4.32 -6.24 -9.07
CA PHE A 45 -4.27 -5.55 -7.79
C PHE A 45 -5.07 -6.28 -6.71
N LEU A 46 -6.30 -6.72 -7.01
CA LEU A 46 -7.15 -7.43 -6.04
C LEU A 46 -6.51 -8.76 -5.59
N GLY A 47 -5.89 -9.50 -6.53
CA GLY A 47 -5.12 -10.71 -6.21
C GLY A 47 -4.00 -10.41 -5.22
N LYS A 48 -3.15 -9.42 -5.53
CA LYS A 48 -2.05 -9.00 -4.64
C LYS A 48 -2.53 -8.46 -3.30
N LEU A 49 -3.63 -7.72 -3.28
CA LEU A 49 -4.24 -7.22 -2.06
C LEU A 49 -4.67 -8.36 -1.12
N SER A 50 -5.26 -9.41 -1.68
CA SER A 50 -5.67 -10.58 -0.88
C SER A 50 -4.47 -11.36 -0.32
N SER A 51 -3.35 -11.39 -1.07
CA SER A 51 -2.14 -12.13 -0.67
C SER A 51 -1.50 -11.64 0.63
N VAL A 52 -1.67 -10.35 0.96
CA VAL A 52 -1.09 -9.75 2.18
C VAL A 52 -2.01 -9.82 3.40
N LYS A 53 -3.08 -10.62 3.34
CA LYS A 53 -4.00 -10.88 4.45
C LYS A 53 -4.42 -9.59 5.18
N PRO A 54 -5.14 -8.66 4.51
CA PRO A 54 -5.47 -7.35 5.05
C PRO A 54 -6.66 -7.41 6.03
N TRP A 55 -6.54 -8.23 7.08
CA TRP A 55 -7.45 -8.38 8.21
C TRP A 55 -6.64 -8.65 9.48
N ILE A 56 -7.23 -8.46 10.66
CA ILE A 56 -6.58 -8.76 11.94
C ILE A 56 -6.35 -10.28 12.04
N ILE A 57 -5.11 -10.67 12.33
CA ILE A 57 -4.73 -12.05 12.63
C ILE A 57 -4.33 -12.12 14.10
N ARG A 58 -4.84 -13.12 14.80
CA ARG A 58 -4.51 -13.43 16.20
C ARG A 58 -4.46 -14.93 16.39
N ASP A 59 -3.54 -15.39 17.23
CA ASP A 59 -3.45 -16.82 17.59
C ASP A 59 -4.63 -17.21 18.50
N ASP A 60 -4.94 -16.34 19.48
CA ASP A 60 -6.05 -16.50 20.42
C ASP A 60 -7.05 -15.34 20.26
N GLU A 61 -8.15 -15.63 19.56
CA GLU A 61 -9.29 -14.71 19.41
C GLU A 61 -10.23 -14.84 20.62
N LYS A 62 -10.60 -13.71 21.23
CA LYS A 62 -11.56 -13.70 22.35
C LYS A 62 -12.99 -13.55 21.83
N PRO A 63 -14.01 -14.15 22.47
CA PRO A 63 -15.39 -13.97 22.05
C PRO A 63 -15.83 -12.51 22.22
N PRO A 64 -16.73 -11.99 21.36
CA PRO A 64 -17.22 -10.61 21.46
C PRO A 64 -17.84 -10.24 22.82
N SER A 65 -18.32 -11.23 23.58
CA SER A 65 -18.83 -11.05 24.94
C SER A 65 -17.78 -10.56 25.95
N GLU A 66 -16.49 -10.77 25.67
CA GLU A 66 -15.37 -10.32 26.50
C GLU A 66 -14.88 -8.90 26.12
N GLY A 67 -15.68 -8.17 25.33
CA GLY A 67 -15.45 -6.77 24.97
C GLY A 67 -14.39 -6.56 23.89
N GLU A 68 -14.10 -5.30 23.58
CA GLU A 68 -13.16 -4.90 22.53
C GLU A 68 -11.68 -5.13 22.92
N TYR A 69 -10.80 -5.17 21.92
CA TYR A 69 -9.36 -5.09 22.17
C TYR A 69 -8.98 -3.64 22.47
N LEU A 70 -8.29 -3.44 23.60
CA LEU A 70 -7.86 -2.11 24.03
C LEU A 70 -6.75 -1.59 23.12
N GLN A 71 -6.86 -0.32 22.74
CA GLN A 71 -5.86 0.39 21.95
C GLN A 71 -5.82 1.85 22.41
N THR A 72 -4.62 2.33 22.74
CA THR A 72 -4.40 3.73 23.12
C THR A 72 -4.39 4.63 21.87
N PRO A 73 -4.65 5.95 22.03
CA PRO A 73 -4.50 6.90 20.92
C PRO A 73 -3.11 6.86 20.28
N ALA A 74 -2.06 6.69 21.09
CA ALA A 74 -0.69 6.61 20.62
C ALA A 74 -0.45 5.37 19.73
N GLU A 75 -0.99 4.20 20.11
CA GLU A 75 -0.90 2.98 19.30
C GLU A 75 -1.67 3.12 17.97
N LEU A 76 -2.85 3.75 17.99
CA LEU A 76 -3.62 4.03 16.77
C LEU A 76 -2.84 4.97 15.83
N ASP A 77 -2.25 6.03 16.37
CA ASP A 77 -1.57 7.07 15.58
C ASP A 77 -0.39 6.51 14.76
N VAL A 78 0.23 5.40 15.19
CA VAL A 78 1.34 4.75 14.46
C VAL A 78 0.92 4.26 13.07
N TYR A 79 -0.32 3.82 12.87
CA TYR A 79 -0.78 3.27 11.59
C TYR A 79 -1.98 4.01 10.98
N LYS A 80 -2.60 4.95 11.70
CA LYS A 80 -3.80 5.67 11.28
C LYS A 80 -3.66 6.33 9.92
N GLN A 81 -2.50 6.90 9.61
CA GLN A 81 -2.26 7.48 8.27
C GLN A 81 -2.35 6.42 7.18
N PHE A 82 -1.78 5.24 7.41
CA PHE A 82 -1.77 4.12 6.46
C PHE A 82 -3.14 3.47 6.26
N SER A 83 -4.06 3.63 7.21
CA SER A 83 -5.43 3.10 7.11
C SER A 83 -6.37 3.95 6.24
N MET A 84 -5.94 5.14 5.80
CA MET A 84 -6.76 6.05 4.99
C MET A 84 -6.76 5.73 3.49
N CYS A 85 -6.14 4.62 3.07
CA CYS A 85 -6.14 4.19 1.68
C CYS A 85 -7.56 3.86 1.20
N ILE A 86 -7.92 4.38 0.03
CA ILE A 86 -9.24 4.17 -0.60
C ILE A 86 -9.14 3.29 -1.86
N ASN A 87 -8.01 2.62 -2.07
CA ASN A 87 -7.76 1.73 -3.22
C ASN A 87 -8.01 2.37 -4.60
N CYS A 88 -7.71 3.67 -4.75
CA CYS A 88 -7.98 4.44 -5.98
C CYS A 88 -6.99 4.23 -7.14
N MET A 89 -5.95 3.42 -6.93
CA MET A 89 -4.93 3.03 -7.92
C MET A 89 -4.01 4.14 -8.45
N LEU A 90 -4.12 5.38 -7.97
CA LEU A 90 -3.23 6.47 -8.42
C LEU A 90 -1.75 6.17 -8.13
N CYS A 91 -1.46 5.57 -6.98
CA CYS A 91 -0.09 5.22 -6.60
C CYS A 91 0.53 4.15 -7.51
N TYR A 92 -0.27 3.20 -8.03
CA TYR A 92 0.18 2.22 -9.02
C TYR A 92 0.45 2.91 -10.35
N SER A 93 -0.50 3.73 -10.78
CA SER A 93 -0.41 4.51 -12.02
C SER A 93 0.71 5.57 -11.98
N ALA A 94 1.29 5.89 -10.83
CA ALA A 94 2.42 6.82 -10.70
C ALA A 94 3.77 6.11 -10.52
N CYS A 95 3.77 4.85 -10.08
CA CYS A 95 4.99 4.14 -9.75
C CYS A 95 5.63 3.55 -11.02
N PRO A 96 6.85 3.96 -11.40
CA PRO A 96 7.51 3.41 -12.59
C PRO A 96 7.84 1.91 -12.44
N VAL A 97 8.10 1.44 -11.22
CA VAL A 97 8.37 0.01 -10.96
C VAL A 97 7.15 -0.83 -11.29
N VAL A 98 5.93 -0.38 -10.96
CA VAL A 98 4.69 -1.09 -11.36
C VAL A 98 4.58 -1.19 -12.89
N GLY A 99 5.01 -0.15 -13.61
CA GLY A 99 4.99 -0.16 -15.08
C GLY A 99 6.06 -1.05 -15.73
N LEU A 100 7.21 -1.23 -15.07
CA LEU A 100 8.33 -2.04 -15.56
C LEU A 100 8.23 -3.51 -15.14
N GLU A 101 7.76 -3.75 -13.92
CA GLU A 101 7.70 -5.06 -13.27
C GLU A 101 6.25 -5.34 -12.84
N PRO A 102 5.42 -5.92 -13.72
CA PRO A 102 4.01 -6.17 -13.44
C PRO A 102 3.76 -7.08 -12.25
N GLU A 103 4.73 -7.89 -11.82
CA GLU A 103 4.62 -8.77 -10.65
C GLU A 103 4.85 -8.04 -9.33
N PHE A 104 5.48 -6.85 -9.34
CA PHE A 104 5.69 -6.05 -8.14
C PHE A 104 4.38 -5.84 -7.37
N ALA A 105 4.39 -6.15 -6.08
CA ALA A 105 3.23 -6.12 -5.19
C ALA A 105 2.56 -4.74 -5.24
N GLY A 106 3.37 -3.68 -5.28
CA GLY A 106 2.94 -2.32 -5.50
C GLY A 106 2.69 -1.53 -4.21
N PRO A 107 2.64 -0.19 -4.32
CA PRO A 107 2.74 0.69 -3.16
C PRO A 107 1.56 0.57 -2.18
N ALA A 108 0.31 0.48 -2.66
CA ALA A 108 -0.83 0.38 -1.74
C ALA A 108 -0.94 -0.99 -1.05
N VAL A 109 -0.53 -2.09 -1.71
CA VAL A 109 -0.52 -3.42 -1.08
C VAL A 109 0.50 -3.47 0.06
N ILE A 110 1.74 -3.02 -0.19
CA ILE A 110 2.79 -3.02 0.84
C ILE A 110 2.43 -2.07 1.99
N ALA A 111 1.91 -0.87 1.69
CA ALA A 111 1.48 0.07 2.72
C ALA A 111 0.34 -0.47 3.58
N LEU A 112 -0.62 -1.19 2.98
CA LEU A 112 -1.71 -1.81 3.73
C LEU A 112 -1.22 -2.97 4.60
N ALA A 113 -0.27 -3.78 4.11
CA ALA A 113 0.37 -4.80 4.94
C ALA A 113 1.06 -4.18 6.16
N GLN A 114 1.81 -3.09 5.95
CA GLN A 114 2.47 -2.37 7.04
C GLN A 114 1.46 -1.73 8.01
N ARG A 115 0.30 -1.26 7.52
CA ARG A 115 -0.80 -0.79 8.39
C ARG A 115 -1.26 -1.87 9.36
N TYR A 116 -1.30 -3.13 8.96
CA TYR A 116 -1.68 -4.22 9.86
C TYR A 116 -0.54 -4.62 10.79
N ASN A 117 0.69 -4.69 10.28
CA ASN A 117 1.87 -5.01 11.11
C ASN A 117 2.11 -4.01 12.24
N LEU A 118 1.68 -2.76 12.06
CA LEU A 118 1.79 -1.69 13.07
C LEU A 118 0.57 -1.59 14.00
N ASP A 119 -0.49 -2.38 13.79
CA ASP A 119 -1.67 -2.38 14.64
C ASP A 119 -1.40 -3.21 15.91
N SER A 120 -1.49 -2.62 17.09
CA SER A 120 -1.21 -3.30 18.37
C SER A 120 -2.10 -4.54 18.63
N ARG A 121 -3.19 -4.68 17.87
CA ARG A 121 -4.14 -5.79 17.97
C ARG A 121 -3.79 -6.97 17.06
N ASP A 122 -2.89 -6.80 16.10
CA ASP A 122 -2.53 -7.79 15.09
C ASP A 122 -1.26 -8.58 15.49
N GLN A 123 -1.25 -9.87 15.17
CA GLN A 123 -0.15 -10.81 15.43
C GLN A 123 0.32 -11.51 14.13
N GLY A 124 -0.19 -11.10 12.96
CA GLY A 124 0.05 -11.75 11.66
C GLY A 124 1.25 -11.22 10.88
N ALA A 125 2.15 -10.44 11.50
CA ALA A 125 3.25 -9.79 10.79
C ALA A 125 4.19 -10.78 10.08
N ALA A 126 4.44 -11.95 10.69
CA ALA A 126 5.26 -13.00 10.09
C ALA A 126 4.64 -13.52 8.78
N GLU A 127 3.31 -13.73 8.76
CA GLU A 127 2.60 -14.23 7.58
C GLU A 127 2.65 -13.24 6.42
N ARG A 128 2.54 -11.93 6.69
CA ARG A 128 2.64 -10.89 5.65
C ARG A 128 4.07 -10.71 5.16
N THR A 129 5.03 -10.81 6.07
CA THR A 129 6.46 -10.68 5.73
C THR A 129 6.93 -11.84 4.87
N ALA A 130 6.44 -13.06 5.10
CA ALA A 130 6.73 -14.20 4.22
C ALA A 130 6.30 -13.96 2.76
N VAL A 131 5.25 -13.16 2.52
CA VAL A 131 4.78 -12.81 1.17
C VAL A 131 5.56 -11.62 0.57
N LEU A 132 5.91 -10.64 1.40
CA LEU A 132 6.49 -9.37 0.95
C LEU A 132 8.02 -9.31 1.04
N ASN A 133 8.68 -10.28 1.65
CA ASN A 133 10.13 -10.39 1.74
C ASN A 133 10.75 -11.09 0.51
N GLU A 134 10.20 -10.79 -0.67
CA GLU A 134 10.64 -11.29 -1.97
C GLU A 134 11.04 -10.11 -2.88
N HIS A 135 11.66 -10.39 -4.03
CA HIS A 135 12.03 -9.36 -4.99
C HIS A 135 10.81 -8.58 -5.50
N GLU A 136 9.74 -9.31 -5.82
CA GLU A 136 8.45 -8.79 -6.24
C GLU A 136 7.68 -8.14 -5.07
N GLY A 137 8.13 -8.34 -3.83
CA GLY A 137 7.59 -7.73 -2.62
C GLY A 137 8.14 -6.33 -2.36
N MET A 138 8.46 -6.01 -1.12
CA MET A 138 8.91 -4.65 -0.75
C MET A 138 10.24 -4.26 -1.38
N TRP A 139 11.11 -5.24 -1.70
CA TRP A 139 12.46 -4.98 -2.21
C TRP A 139 12.51 -4.43 -3.64
N GLY A 140 11.48 -4.67 -4.46
CA GLY A 140 11.35 -4.05 -5.78
C GLY A 140 11.21 -2.53 -5.74
N CYS A 141 10.81 -1.94 -4.61
CA CYS A 141 10.71 -0.48 -4.47
C CYS A 141 12.09 0.20 -4.47
N THR A 142 12.31 1.15 -5.38
CA THR A 142 13.54 1.98 -5.44
C THR A 142 13.38 3.38 -4.83
N PHE A 143 12.29 3.61 -4.10
CA PHE A 143 11.99 4.88 -3.41
C PHE A 143 11.89 6.12 -4.33
N VAL A 144 11.30 5.97 -5.51
CA VAL A 144 11.00 7.09 -6.44
C VAL A 144 10.06 8.14 -5.81
N GLY A 145 9.15 7.72 -4.92
CA GLY A 145 8.32 8.62 -4.11
C GLY A 145 7.05 9.19 -4.78
N GLU A 146 6.87 9.00 -6.09
CA GLU A 146 5.69 9.52 -6.81
C GLU A 146 4.36 8.95 -6.27
N CYS A 147 4.35 7.72 -5.73
CA CYS A 147 3.18 7.11 -5.10
C CYS A 147 2.65 7.92 -3.90
N THR A 148 3.52 8.57 -3.14
CA THR A 148 3.15 9.47 -2.03
C THR A 148 2.64 10.80 -2.57
N LYS A 149 3.35 11.38 -3.53
CA LYS A 149 3.01 12.68 -4.13
C LYS A 149 1.62 12.71 -4.77
N VAL A 150 1.19 11.62 -5.40
CA VAL A 150 -0.13 11.54 -6.04
C VAL A 150 -1.24 11.08 -5.11
N CYS A 151 -0.93 10.69 -3.86
CA CYS A 151 -1.92 10.12 -2.97
C CYS A 151 -2.94 11.20 -2.51
N PRO A 152 -4.22 11.09 -2.87
CA PRO A 152 -5.21 12.13 -2.57
C PRO A 152 -5.63 12.14 -1.09
N LYS A 153 -5.21 11.13 -0.34
CA LYS A 153 -5.52 10.93 1.08
C LYS A 153 -4.30 11.11 1.99
N ASN A 154 -3.15 11.50 1.43
CA ASN A 154 -1.90 11.70 2.18
C ASN A 154 -1.49 10.46 3.00
N VAL A 155 -1.67 9.26 2.43
CA VAL A 155 -1.37 7.96 3.08
C VAL A 155 0.14 7.75 3.26
N ASP A 156 0.97 8.39 2.43
CA ASP A 156 2.41 8.16 2.32
C ASP A 156 2.83 6.67 2.15
N PRO A 157 2.47 6.02 1.02
CA PRO A 157 2.89 4.66 0.75
C PRO A 157 4.41 4.49 0.69
N ALA A 158 5.16 5.50 0.22
CA ALA A 158 6.62 5.43 0.17
C ALA A 158 7.22 5.30 1.58
N GLY A 159 6.75 6.12 2.53
CA GLY A 159 7.14 6.03 3.94
C GLY A 159 6.82 4.66 4.54
N ALA A 160 5.61 4.15 4.31
CA ALA A 160 5.20 2.82 4.78
C ALA A 160 6.13 1.70 4.28
N ILE A 161 6.50 1.72 2.99
CA ILE A 161 7.41 0.73 2.39
C ILE A 161 8.78 0.78 3.06
N GLN A 162 9.33 1.97 3.31
CA GLN A 162 10.65 2.09 3.94
C GLN A 162 10.64 1.66 5.41
N LEU A 163 9.57 1.96 6.15
CA LEU A 163 9.38 1.45 7.51
C LEU A 163 9.36 -0.08 7.51
N TYR A 164 8.67 -0.68 6.55
CA TYR A 164 8.62 -2.14 6.43
C TYR A 164 10.00 -2.72 6.10
N LYS A 165 10.72 -2.16 5.12
CA LYS A 165 12.09 -2.58 4.81
C LYS A 165 13.02 -2.51 6.02
N MET A 166 12.91 -1.44 6.81
CA MET A 166 13.70 -1.29 8.03
C MET A 166 13.35 -2.38 9.06
N ALA A 167 12.07 -2.63 9.31
CA ALA A 167 11.61 -3.69 10.21
C ALA A 167 12.10 -5.07 9.76
N SER A 168 12.01 -5.37 8.46
CA SER A 168 12.48 -6.64 7.90
C SER A 168 14.00 -6.77 7.93
N ALA A 169 14.75 -5.69 7.69
CA ALA A 169 16.21 -5.71 7.81
C ALA A 169 16.64 -6.00 9.26
N ILE A 170 15.98 -5.38 10.25
CA ILE A 170 16.23 -5.65 11.67
C ILE A 170 15.92 -7.11 12.00
N ASP A 171 14.81 -7.65 11.50
CA ASP A 171 14.43 -9.04 11.71
C ASP A 171 15.46 -10.02 11.10
N TRP A 172 15.91 -9.75 9.88
CA TRP A 172 16.98 -10.51 9.24
C TRP A 172 18.28 -10.50 10.07
N PHE A 173 18.72 -9.33 10.54
CA PHE A 173 19.90 -9.23 11.42
C PHE A 173 19.72 -9.99 12.73
N LYS A 174 18.54 -9.93 13.35
CA LYS A 174 18.22 -10.70 14.56
C LYS A 174 18.28 -12.20 14.29
N SER A 175 17.73 -12.67 13.17
CA SER A 175 17.75 -14.09 12.80
C SER A 175 19.19 -14.61 12.62
N MET A 176 20.08 -13.77 12.08
CA MET A 176 21.49 -14.11 11.87
C MET A 176 22.29 -14.13 13.17
N LEU A 177 22.06 -13.17 14.07
CA LEU A 177 22.80 -13.03 15.33
C LEU A 177 22.25 -13.90 16.47
N LEU A 178 20.96 -14.21 16.44
CA LEU A 178 20.24 -14.98 17.46
C LEU A 178 19.46 -16.13 16.81
N PRO A 179 20.14 -17.15 16.23
CA PRO A 179 19.47 -18.25 15.52
C PRO A 179 18.56 -19.11 16.41
N TRP A 180 18.63 -18.91 17.74
CA TRP A 180 17.84 -19.60 18.76
C TRP A 180 16.58 -18.82 19.18
N GLY A 181 16.47 -17.54 18.80
CA GLY A 181 15.43 -16.61 19.24
C GLY A 181 14.22 -16.50 18.33
N SER A 182 14.22 -17.21 17.19
CA SER A 182 13.13 -17.18 16.19
C SER A 182 12.23 -18.43 16.24
N LYS A 183 11.90 -18.90 17.44
CA LYS A 183 10.86 -19.91 17.64
C LYS A 183 9.58 -19.25 18.09
#